data_AF-A0A3S5EW22-F1
#
_entry.id   AF-A0A3S5EW22-F1
#
_cell.length_a   1.000
_cell.length_b   1.000
_cell.length_c   1.000
_cell.angle_alpha   90.00
_cell.angle_beta   90.00
_cell.angle_gamma   90.00
#
_symmetry.space_group_name_H-M   'P 1'
#
loop_
_entity.id
_entity.type
_entity.pdbx_description
1 polymer ?
#
loop_
_entity_poly.entity_id
_entity_poly.type
_entity_poly.pdbx_seq_one_letter_code
_entity_poly.pdbx_strand_id
1 'polypeptide(L)'
;MEKDIDTDDLLELLNTHVFPLLKRKYQCVIEDDRVSVDIAMEVDDFLQFALLDGVRISDDILDVAEAEVRGGWDPELTERTLGWIAKHREKNAGA
;
A
#
# COMPACT_ATOMS: atom_id res chain seq x y z
N MET A 1 -13.24 12.24 -18.51
CA MET A 1 -12.09 11.33 -18.68
C MET A 1 -11.56 11.18 -17.27
N GLU A 2 -12.14 10.25 -16.51
CA GLU A 2 -11.53 9.81 -15.26
C GLU A 2 -10.14 9.29 -15.66
N LYS A 3 -9.10 9.86 -15.06
CA LYS A 3 -7.78 9.23 -15.13
C LYS A 3 -7.93 7.99 -14.25
N ASP A 4 -7.81 6.82 -14.86
CA ASP A 4 -7.54 5.60 -14.10
C ASP A 4 -6.25 5.86 -13.31
N ILE A 5 -6.31 5.71 -11.98
CA ILE A 5 -5.14 5.82 -11.12
C ILE A 5 -4.30 4.57 -11.39
N ASP A 6 -3.03 4.73 -11.74
CA ASP A 6 -2.10 3.61 -11.94
C ASP A 6 -1.23 3.37 -10.69
N THR A 7 -0.41 2.31 -10.71
CA THR A 7 0.45 1.95 -9.57
C THR A 7 1.38 3.10 -9.15
N ASP A 8 1.84 3.94 -10.09
CA ASP A 8 2.72 5.09 -9.78
C ASP A 8 1.97 6.16 -8.97
N ASP A 9 0.77 6.53 -9.42
CA ASP A 9 -0.09 7.49 -8.71
C ASP A 9 -0.47 6.96 -7.31
N LEU A 10 -0.74 5.66 -7.16
CA LEU A 10 -0.97 5.02 -5.86
C LEU A 10 0.27 5.11 -4.95
N LEU A 11 1.44 4.89 -5.51
CA LEU A 11 2.69 4.97 -4.77
C LEU A 11 2.96 6.40 -4.28
N GLU A 12 2.62 7.43 -5.06
CA GLU A 12 2.71 8.82 -4.63
C GLU A 12 1.78 9.14 -3.45
N LEU A 13 0.55 8.59 -3.46
CA LEU A 13 -0.39 8.73 -2.34
C LEU A 13 0.17 8.12 -1.05
N LEU A 14 0.71 6.90 -1.14
CA LEU A 14 1.32 6.21 0.00
C LEU A 14 2.57 6.97 0.51
N ASN A 15 3.38 7.49 -0.40
CA ASN A 15 4.52 8.33 -0.05
C ASN A 15 4.15 9.62 0.66
N THR A 16 3.06 10.26 0.23
CA THR A 16 2.63 11.53 0.79
C THR A 16 1.95 11.36 2.14
N HIS A 17 1.09 10.34 2.27
CA HIS A 17 0.18 10.22 3.40
C HIS A 17 0.55 9.15 4.42
N VAL A 18 1.33 8.13 4.03
CA VAL A 18 1.66 6.98 4.89
C VAL A 18 3.12 6.99 5.28
N PHE A 19 4.04 7.14 4.32
CA PHE A 19 5.49 7.04 4.55
C PHE A 19 6.02 7.91 5.70
N PRO A 20 5.66 9.20 5.83
CA PRO A 20 6.20 10.06 6.88
C PRO A 20 5.73 9.67 8.28
N LEU A 21 4.65 8.89 8.37
CA LEU A 21 4.07 8.42 9.63
C LEU A 21 4.67 7.10 10.12
N LEU A 22 5.38 6.37 9.26
CA LEU A 22 6.04 5.11 9.60
C LEU A 22 7.26 5.35 10.51
N LYS A 23 7.52 4.42 11.42
CA LYS A 23 8.79 4.34 12.16
C LYS A 23 9.95 4.17 11.18
N ARG A 24 11.09 4.79 11.52
CA ARG A 24 12.29 4.82 10.66
C ARG A 24 12.74 3.44 10.17
N LYS A 25 12.64 2.40 11.00
CA LYS A 25 13.03 1.03 10.60
C LYS A 25 12.21 0.49 9.41
N TYR A 26 10.94 0.88 9.28
CA TYR A 26 10.06 0.46 8.18
C TYR A 26 10.27 1.34 6.95
N GLN A 27 10.49 2.64 7.17
CA GLN A 27 10.91 3.54 6.09
C GLN A 27 12.18 3.05 5.39
N CYS A 28 13.17 2.56 6.15
CA CYS A 28 14.42 2.06 5.57
C CYS A 28 14.22 0.79 4.72
N VAL A 29 13.28 -0.09 5.07
CA VAL A 29 12.99 -1.28 4.25
C VAL A 29 12.37 -0.85 2.92
N ILE A 30 11.35 0.00 2.97
CA ILE A 30 10.71 0.57 1.76
C ILE A 30 11.72 1.35 0.90
N GLU A 31 12.63 2.11 1.52
CA GLU A 31 13.73 2.80 0.81
C GLU A 31 14.69 1.82 0.11
N ASP A 32 14.97 0.66 0.70
CA ASP A 32 15.81 -0.37 0.09
C ASP A 32 15.08 -1.05 -1.09
N ASP A 33 13.78 -1.30 -0.97
CA ASP A 33 12.98 -1.92 -2.05
C ASP A 33 12.84 -1.02 -3.28
N ARG A 34 12.88 0.32 -3.13
CA ARG A 34 12.98 1.26 -4.27
C ARG A 34 14.16 1.01 -5.18
N VAL A 35 15.25 0.48 -4.62
CA VAL A 35 16.45 0.16 -5.39
C VAL A 35 16.21 -1.07 -6.29
N SER A 36 15.23 -1.91 -5.95
CA SER A 36 14.85 -3.10 -6.72
C SER A 36 13.89 -2.83 -7.89
N VAL A 37 13.26 -1.64 -7.93
CA VAL A 37 12.34 -1.16 -9.00
C VAL A 37 11.08 -2.02 -9.19
N ASP A 38 10.66 -2.78 -8.17
CA ASP A 38 9.36 -3.46 -8.19
C ASP A 38 8.32 -2.64 -7.43
N ILE A 39 7.58 -1.81 -8.17
CA ILE A 39 6.62 -0.85 -7.63
C ILE A 39 5.44 -1.56 -6.95
N ALA A 40 5.03 -2.73 -7.46
CA ALA A 40 3.96 -3.51 -6.87
C ALA A 40 4.39 -4.10 -5.51
N MET A 41 5.65 -4.55 -5.41
CA MET A 41 6.24 -4.96 -4.13
C MET A 41 6.33 -3.79 -3.14
N GLU A 42 6.75 -2.59 -3.58
CA GLU A 42 6.82 -1.41 -2.70
C GLU A 42 5.45 -1.07 -2.11
N VAL A 43 4.38 -1.12 -2.91
CA VAL A 43 3.00 -0.92 -2.43
C VAL A 43 2.58 -2.00 -1.42
N ASP A 44 2.92 -3.27 -1.67
CA ASP A 44 2.65 -4.35 -0.71
C ASP A 44 3.35 -4.12 0.63
N ASP A 45 4.62 -3.67 0.61
CA ASP A 45 5.39 -3.35 1.81
C ASP A 45 4.83 -2.14 2.55
N PHE A 46 4.36 -1.12 1.83
CA PHE A 46 3.62 0.00 2.44
C PHE A 46 2.42 -0.50 3.25
N LEU A 47 1.60 -1.37 2.66
CA LEU A 47 0.41 -1.90 3.30
C LEU A 47 0.78 -2.80 4.49
N GLN A 48 1.79 -3.66 4.35
CA GLN A 48 2.27 -4.50 5.44
C GLN A 48 2.81 -3.68 6.62
N PHE A 49 3.73 -2.75 6.36
CA PHE A 49 4.41 -2.02 7.42
C PHE A 49 3.54 -0.97 8.09
N ALA A 50 2.63 -0.31 7.36
CA ALA A 50 1.63 0.55 7.98
C ALA A 50 0.75 -0.23 8.97
N LEU A 51 0.38 -1.47 8.63
CA LEU A 51 -0.41 -2.31 9.52
C LEU A 51 0.39 -2.67 10.78
N LEU A 52 1.62 -3.17 10.61
CA LEU A 52 2.52 -3.56 11.70
C LEU A 52 2.88 -2.39 12.62
N ASP A 53 3.01 -1.19 12.06
CA ASP A 53 3.37 0.01 12.82
C ASP A 53 2.18 0.69 13.50
N GLY A 54 0.96 0.22 13.22
CA GLY A 54 -0.24 0.82 13.76
C GLY A 54 -0.69 2.08 13.02
N VAL A 55 -0.05 2.46 11.92
CA VAL A 55 -0.47 3.59 11.08
C VAL A 55 -1.82 3.28 10.43
N ARG A 56 -2.71 4.28 10.40
CA ARG A 56 -4.02 4.17 9.73
C ARG A 56 -3.87 4.62 8.29
N ILE A 57 -4.34 3.79 7.37
CA ILE A 57 -4.53 4.15 5.96
C ILE A 57 -6.03 4.47 5.78
N SER A 58 -6.35 5.56 5.08
CA SER A 58 -7.75 5.94 4.83
C SER A 58 -8.42 4.96 3.87
N ASP A 59 -9.73 4.77 4.02
CA ASP A 59 -10.48 3.86 3.15
C ASP A 59 -10.42 4.29 1.68
N ASP A 60 -10.35 5.59 1.39
CA ASP A 60 -10.14 6.12 0.04
C ASP A 60 -8.84 5.60 -0.60
N ILE A 61 -7.72 5.55 0.14
CA ILE A 61 -6.45 5.02 -0.38
C ILE A 61 -6.55 3.49 -0.55
N LEU A 62 -7.26 2.81 0.35
CA LEU A 62 -7.49 1.37 0.26
C LEU A 62 -8.37 0.98 -0.93
N ASP A 63 -9.37 1.79 -1.28
CA ASP A 63 -10.23 1.60 -2.45
C ASP A 63 -9.41 1.72 -3.74
N VAL A 64 -8.55 2.73 -3.82
CA VAL A 64 -7.61 2.91 -4.94
C VAL A 64 -6.65 1.74 -5.04
N ALA A 65 -6.03 1.33 -3.92
CA ALA A 65 -5.12 0.19 -3.91
C ALA A 65 -5.81 -1.11 -4.33
N GLU A 66 -7.04 -1.35 -3.88
CA GLU A 66 -7.80 -2.55 -4.26
C GLU A 66 -8.14 -2.58 -5.75
N ALA A 67 -8.53 -1.43 -6.32
CA ALA A 67 -8.80 -1.32 -7.75
C ALA A 67 -7.54 -1.62 -8.58
N GLU A 68 -6.40 -1.05 -8.19
CA GLU A 68 -5.13 -1.22 -8.90
C GLU A 68 -4.60 -2.66 -8.81
N VAL A 69 -4.61 -3.26 -7.62
CA VAL A 69 -4.18 -4.65 -7.40
C VAL A 69 -5.01 -5.63 -8.24
N ARG A 70 -6.32 -5.38 -8.38
CA ARG A 70 -7.21 -6.18 -9.24
C ARG A 70 -7.00 -5.92 -10.74
N GLY A 71 -6.26 -4.86 -11.11
CA GLY A 71 -6.02 -4.40 -12.48
C GLY A 71 -5.06 -5.25 -13.30
N GLY A 72 -4.40 -6.25 -12.70
CA GLY A 72 -3.60 -7.23 -13.45
C GLY A 72 -2.19 -7.47 -12.91
N TRP A 73 -1.98 -7.31 -11.60
CA TRP A 73 -0.73 -7.70 -10.95
C TRP A 73 -0.51 -9.21 -11.00
N ASP A 74 0.71 -9.63 -10.61
CA ASP A 74 0.99 -11.05 -10.40
C ASP A 74 -0.05 -11.67 -9.43
N PRO A 75 -0.60 -12.87 -9.71
CA PRO A 75 -1.66 -13.45 -8.89
C PRO A 75 -1.27 -13.71 -7.43
N GLU A 76 -0.03 -14.13 -7.15
CA GLU A 76 0.42 -14.40 -5.78
C GLU A 76 0.55 -13.09 -5.00
N LEU A 77 1.12 -12.07 -5.64
CA LEU A 77 1.21 -10.73 -5.05
C LEU A 77 -0.20 -10.14 -4.84
N THR A 78 -1.09 -10.29 -5.81
CA THR A 78 -2.49 -9.84 -5.73
C THR A 78 -3.19 -10.39 -4.50
N GLU A 79 -3.15 -11.72 -4.30
CA GLU A 79 -3.80 -12.36 -3.15
C GLU A 79 -3.21 -11.85 -1.83
N ARG A 80 -1.88 -11.73 -1.76
CA ARG A 80 -1.17 -11.22 -0.58
C ARG A 80 -1.58 -9.79 -0.25
N THR A 81 -1.55 -8.90 -1.24
CA THR A 81 -1.83 -7.47 -1.08
C THR A 81 -3.30 -7.22 -0.72
N LEU A 82 -4.24 -7.93 -1.35
CA LEU A 82 -5.66 -7.89 -0.96
C LEU A 82 -5.86 -8.33 0.49
N GLY A 83 -5.07 -9.30 0.96
CA GLY A 83 -5.06 -9.72 2.36
C GLY A 83 -4.63 -8.59 3.32
N TRP A 84 -3.68 -7.73 2.94
CA TRP A 84 -3.32 -6.55 3.74
C TRP A 84 -4.42 -5.50 3.74
N ILE A 85 -5.03 -5.23 2.59
CA ILE A 85 -6.15 -4.28 2.46
C ILE A 85 -7.31 -4.69 3.38
N ALA A 86 -7.69 -5.97 3.37
CA ALA A 86 -8.74 -6.48 4.24
C ALA A 86 -8.43 -6.23 5.73
N LYS A 87 -7.20 -6.51 6.18
CA LYS A 87 -6.78 -6.28 7.58
C LYS A 87 -6.82 -4.79 7.96
N HIS A 88 -6.47 -3.89 7.04
CA HIS A 88 -6.59 -2.45 7.28
C HIS A 88 -8.06 -2.03 7.44
N ARG A 89 -8.96 -2.54 6.58
CA ARG A 89 -10.40 -2.25 6.70
C ARG A 89 -10.98 -2.78 8.02
N GLU A 90 -10.61 -4.00 8.42
CA GLU A 90 -11.00 -4.56 9.72
C GLU A 90 -10.52 -3.67 10.88
N LYS A 91 -9.26 -3.24 10.85
CA LYS A 91 -8.68 -2.32 11.84
C LYS A 91 -9.41 -0.97 11.83
N ASN A 92 -9.76 -0.44 10.66
CA ASN A 92 -10.45 0.85 10.51
C ASN A 92 -11.88 0.83 11.06
N ALA A 93 -12.58 -0.29 10.92
CA ALA A 93 -13.94 -0.50 11.42
C ALA A 93 -14.01 -0.77 12.93
N GLY A 94 -12.92 -1.30 13.52
CA GLY A 94 -12.80 -1.55 14.95
C GLY A 94 -12.27 -0.38 15.79
N ALA A 95 -11.90 0.73 15.16
CA ALA A 95 -11.36 1.94 15.80
C ALA A 95 -12.45 2.99 16.04
#